data_AF-A0A1H8PK07-F1
#
_entry.id   AF-A0A1H8PK07-F1
#
_cell.length_a   1.000
_cell.length_b   1.000
_cell.length_c   1.000
_cell.angle_alpha   90.00
_cell.angle_beta   90.00
_cell.angle_gamma   90.00
#
_symmetry.space_group_name_H-M   'P 1'
#
loop_
_entity.id
_entity.type
_entity.pdbx_description
1 polymer ?
#
loop_
_entity_poly.entity_id
_entity_poly.type
_entity_poly.pdbx_seq_one_letter_code
_entity_poly.pdbx_strand_id
1 'polypeptide(L)' 'MRYVVLAPFYNPDGSMEFATEEEAEAKAMELLSGNPALQVRTAQLLKSFSAQVKVTAAAIKADPAD' A
#
# COMPACT_ATOMS: atom_id res chain seq x y z
N MET A 1 -12.95 -8.91 9.10
CA MET A 1 -12.18 -9.21 7.87
C MET A 1 -11.90 -7.87 7.21
N ARG A 2 -10.71 -7.62 6.64
CA ARG A 2 -10.42 -6.32 6.03
C ARG A 2 -10.58 -6.37 4.52
N TYR A 3 -11.05 -5.28 3.94
CA TYR A 3 -11.22 -5.09 2.52
C TYR A 3 -10.34 -3.96 2.05
N VAL A 4 -9.82 -4.06 0.84
CA VAL A 4 -8.95 -3.03 0.26
C VAL A 4 -9.45 -2.61 -1.11
N VAL A 5 -9.34 -1.31 -1.38
CA VAL A 5 -9.65 -0.74 -2.69
C VAL A 5 -8.34 -0.51 -3.42
N LEU A 6 -8.16 -1.21 -4.53
CA LEU A 6 -7.03 -1.04 -5.43
C LEU A 6 -7.45 -0.08 -6.53
N ALA A 7 -6.77 1.05 -6.64
CA ALA A 7 -6.97 2.01 -7.71
C ALA A 7 -5.62 2.34 -8.34
N PRO A 8 -5.52 2.25 -9.67
CA PRO A 8 -4.94 1.14 -10.45
C PRO A 8 -3.90 0.19 -9.80
N PHE A 9 -3.31 0.52 -8.65
CA PHE A 9 -2.33 -0.28 -7.93
C PHE A 9 -2.76 -0.46 -6.47
N TYR A 10 -2.13 -1.40 -5.75
CA TYR A 10 -2.33 -1.52 -4.32
C TYR A 10 -1.53 -0.43 -3.59
N ASN A 11 -2.24 0.47 -2.91
CA ASN A 11 -1.63 1.40 -1.97
C ASN A 11 -1.88 0.92 -0.55
N PRO A 12 -0.84 0.80 0.30
CA PRO A 12 -0.99 0.45 1.72
C PRO A 12 -1.47 1.65 2.56
N ASP A 13 -2.25 2.54 1.95
CA ASP A 13 -2.79 3.70 2.63
C ASP A 13 -4.02 3.27 3.42
N GLY A 14 -4.08 3.63 4.70
CA GLY A 14 -5.22 3.28 5.56
C GLY A 14 -6.55 3.82 5.02
N SER A 15 -6.52 4.84 4.16
CA SER A 15 -7.69 5.40 3.48
C SER A 15 -8.28 4.47 2.41
N MET A 16 -7.54 3.43 2.00
CA MET A 16 -7.96 2.40 1.06
C MET A 16 -8.21 1.04 1.73
N GLU A 17 -8.06 0.95 3.06
CA GLU A 17 -8.36 -0.22 3.85
C GLU A 17 -9.65 -0.02 4.66
N PHE A 18 -10.62 -0.90 4.46
CA PHE A 18 -11.95 -0.81 5.07
C PHE A 18 -12.24 -2.05 5.93
N ALA A 19 -13.08 -1.85 6.95
CA ALA A 19 -13.51 -2.92 7.83
C ALA A 19 -14.62 -3.79 7.19
N THR A 20 -15.35 -3.24 6.23
CA THR A 20 -16.49 -3.89 5.56
C THR A 20 -16.35 -3.85 4.04
N GLU A 21 -17.06 -4.75 3.37
CA GLU A 21 -17.10 -4.82 1.91
C GLU A 21 -17.85 -3.61 1.33
N GLU A 22 -18.95 -3.21 1.96
CA GLU A 22 -19.80 -2.11 1.52
C GLU A 22 -19.07 -0.77 1.55
N GLU A 23 -18.24 -0.51 2.57
CA GLU A 23 -17.41 0.69 2.63
C GLU A 23 -16.35 0.71 1.52
N ALA A 24 -15.73 -0.44 1.24
CA ALA A 24 -14.76 -0.56 0.15
C ALA A 24 -15.41 -0.34 -1.22
N GLU A 25 -16.60 -0.91 -1.44
CA GLU A 25 -17.35 -0.72 -2.68
C GLU A 25 -17.83 0.71 -2.86
N ALA A 26 -18.37 1.33 -1.80
CA ALA A 26 -18.79 2.73 -1.84
C ALA A 26 -17.63 3.65 -2.23
N LYS A 27 -16.43 3.39 -1.69
CA LYS A 27 -15.24 4.17 -2.04
C LYS A 27 -14.71 3.88 -3.43
N ALA A 28 -14.82 2.62 -3.88
CA ALA A 28 -14.51 2.26 -5.25
C ALA A 28 -15.44 2.97 -6.25
N MET A 29 -16.75 3.03 -5.96
CA MET A 29 -17.72 3.75 -6.78
C MET A 29 -17.49 5.27 -6.77
N GLU A 30 -17.10 5.85 -5.64
CA GLU A 30 -16.77 7.28 -5.55
C GLU A 30 -15.56 7.62 -6.43
N LEU A 31 -14.52 6.78 -6.40
CA LEU A 31 -13.34 6.93 -7.26
C LEU A 31 -13.67 6.74 -8.75
N LEU A 32 -14.50 5.76 -9.07
CA LEU A 32 -14.97 5.52 -10.44
C LEU A 32 -15.83 6.68 -10.95
N SER A 33 -16.64 7.29 -10.08
CA SER A 33 -17.49 8.44 -10.41
C SER A 33 -16.67 9.71 -10.68
N GLY A 34 -15.58 9.91 -9.92
CA GLY A 34 -14.66 11.02 -10.15
C GLY A 34 -13.79 10.82 -11.39
N ASN A 35 -13.45 9.58 -11.72
CA ASN A 35 -12.59 9.27 -12.86
C ASN A 35 -12.96 7.92 -13.51
N PRO A 36 -13.88 7.89 -14.49
CA PRO A 36 -14.45 6.65 -15.02
C PRO A 36 -13.49 5.80 -15.85
N ALA A 37 -12.35 6.37 -16.26
CA ALA A 37 -11.27 5.62 -16.92
C ALA A 37 -10.38 4.85 -15.92
N LEU A 38 -10.56 5.08 -14.61
CA LEU A 38 -9.76 4.45 -13.56
C LEU A 38 -10.22 3.00 -13.35
N GLN A 39 -9.28 2.05 -13.40
CA GLN A 39 -9.59 0.68 -12.99
C GLN A 39 -9.53 0.57 -11.48
N VAL A 40 -10.70 0.39 -10.86
CA VAL A 40 -10.81 0.16 -9.42
C VAL A 40 -11.21 -1.29 -9.17
N ARG A 41 -10.58 -1.93 -8.18
CA ARG A 41 -10.87 -3.31 -7.77
C ARG A 41 -11.00 -3.37 -6.26
N THR A 42 -11.98 -4.10 -5.77
CA THR A 42 -12.11 -4.43 -4.35
C THR A 42 -11.54 -5.83 -4.11
N ALA A 43 -10.81 -6.01 -3.01
CA ALA A 43 -10.26 -7.30 -2.63
C ALA A 43 -10.34 -7.51 -1.13
N GLN A 44 -10.49 -8.76 -0.71
CA GLN A 44 -10.40 -9.11 0.71
C GLN A 44 -8.93 -9.33 1.10
N LEU A 45 -8.48 -8.65 2.16
CA LEU A 45 -7.13 -8.76 2.68
C LEU A 45 -7.02 -9.96 3.61
N LEU A 46 -6.32 -11.00 3.14
CA LEU A 46 -6.14 -12.26 3.88
C LEU A 46 -4.89 -12.26 4.77
N LYS A 47 -3.76 -11.78 4.23
CA LYS A 47 -2.46 -11.72 4.93
C LYS A 47 -1.67 -10.52 4.42
N SER A 48 -1.05 -9.78 5.32
CA SER A 48 -0.08 -8.72 4.98
C SER A 48 1.29 -9.12 5.49
N PHE A 49 2.28 -9.07 4.60
CA PHE A 49 3.68 -9.31 4.94
C PHE A 49 4.45 -8.00 4.72
N SER A 50 5.16 -7.54 5.75
CA SER A 50 5.99 -6.34 5.67
C SER A 50 7.43 -6.71 5.97
N ALA A 51 8.37 -6.21 5.16
CA ALA A 51 9.80 -6.41 5.32
C ALA A 51 10.47 -5.06 5.64
N GLN A 52 11.28 -5.04 6.69
CA GLN A 52 12.00 -3.85 7.11
C GLN A 52 13.49 -3.98 6.73
N VAL A 53 13.97 -3.12 5.84
CA VAL A 53 15.39 -3.10 5.43
C VAL A 53 16.13 -2.12 6.33
N LYS A 54 17.09 -2.62 7.12
CA LYS A 54 18.00 -1.79 7.91
C LYS A 54 19.31 -1.60 7.15
N VAL A 55 19.54 -0.41 6.62
CA VAL A 55 20.81 -0.05 5.96
C VAL A 55 21.80 0.42 7.03
N THR A 56 22.93 -0.26 7.16
CA THR A 56 24.05 0.17 8.00
C THR A 56 25.26 0.48 7.14
N ALA A 57 25.85 1.67 7.30
CA ALA A 57 27.10 2.03 6.64
C ALA A 57 28.29 1.47 7.44
N ALA A 58 29.23 0.80 6.74
CA ALA A 58 30.51 0.45 7.33
C ALA A 58 31.41 1.70 7.36
N ALA A 59 32.01 2.00 8.51
CA ALA A 59 32.99 3.07 8.62
C ALA A 59 34.22 2.70 7.76
N ILE A 60 34.58 3.60 6.84
CA ILE A 60 35.79 3.46 6.04
C ILE A 60 36.97 3.64 7.00
N LYS A 61 37.76 2.58 7.23
CA LYS A 61 39.01 2.68 7.97
C LYS A 61 39.92 3.58 7.15
N ALA A 62 40.18 4.79 7.63
CA ALA A 62 41.29 5.57 7.11
C ALA A 62 42.56 4.83 7.51
N ASP A 63 43.23 4.18 6.55
CA ASP A 63 44.60 3.75 6.73
C ASP A 63 45.44 4.97 7.14
N PRO A 64 46.17 4.93 8.27
CA PRO A 64 47.13 5.98 8.56
C PRO A 64 48.19 5.91 7.45
N ALA A 65 48.26 6.95 6.64
CA ALA A 65 49.37 7.13 5.70
C ALA A 65 50.68 7.09 6.50
N ASP A 66 51.50 6.08 6.21
CA ASP A 66 52.93 6.04 6.54
C ASP A 66 53.71 6.65 5.36
#